data_AF-A0A652KC73-F1
#
_entry.id   AF-A0A652KC73-F1
#
_cell.length_a   1.000
_cell.length_b   1.000
_cell.length_c   1.000
_cell.angle_alpha   90.00
_cell.angle_beta   90.00
_cell.angle_gamma   90.00
#
_symmetry.space_group_name_H-M   'P 1'
#
loop_
_entity.id
_entity.type
_entity.pdbx_description
1 polymer ?
#
loop_
_entity_poly.entity_id
_entity_poly.type
_entity_poly.pdbx_seq_one_letter_code
_entity_poly.pdbx_strand_id
1 'polypeptide(L)'
;ITNIGFWDGTSVVWPAAPCLQGIAMALLEPRLESVRRPVTLADLPGYRAAFVTNSRSLAPVTSIDEVVFPVDEELMGRVYAAYDGVEWDEL
;
A
#
# COMPACT_ATOMS: atom_id res chain seq x y z
N ILE A 1 12.33 7.80 -1.86
CA ILE A 1 12.18 6.33 -1.75
C ILE A 1 10.75 6.06 -1.31
N THR A 2 10.11 5.03 -1.85
CA THR A 2 8.69 4.71 -1.66
C THR A 2 8.53 3.20 -1.43
N ASN A 3 7.58 2.82 -0.57
CA ASN A 3 7.07 1.46 -0.45
C ASN A 3 5.77 1.31 -1.27
N ILE A 4 5.51 0.11 -1.79
CA ILE A 4 4.31 -0.20 -2.56
C ILE A 4 3.49 -1.28 -1.85
N GLY A 5 2.18 -1.09 -1.79
CA GLY A 5 1.20 -2.09 -1.33
C GLY A 5 0.21 -2.42 -2.45
N PHE A 6 -0.18 -3.69 -2.55
CA PHE A 6 -1.17 -4.17 -3.51
C PHE A 6 -2.45 -4.59 -2.80
N TRP A 7 -3.60 -4.48 -3.43
CA TRP A 7 -4.88 -4.87 -2.86
C TRP A 7 -5.45 -6.06 -3.61
N ASP A 8 -5.69 -7.19 -2.92
CA ASP A 8 -6.31 -8.38 -3.53
C ASP A 8 -7.84 -8.39 -3.45
N GLY A 9 -8.44 -7.37 -2.82
CA GLY A 9 -9.88 -7.30 -2.53
C GLY A 9 -10.24 -7.67 -1.10
N THR A 10 -9.29 -8.19 -0.33
CA THR A 10 -9.47 -8.57 1.07
C THR A 10 -8.39 -8.01 1.99
N SER A 11 -7.13 -8.01 1.56
CA SER A 11 -5.99 -7.53 2.33
C SER A 11 -4.98 -6.74 1.49
N VAL A 12 -4.24 -5.85 2.15
CA VAL A 12 -3.07 -5.20 1.57
C VAL A 12 -1.89 -6.17 1.59
N VAL A 13 -1.40 -6.49 0.41
CA VAL A 13 -0.24 -7.33 0.19
C VAL A 13 1.01 -6.45 0.09
N TRP A 14 1.84 -6.53 1.12
CA TRP A 14 3.17 -5.94 1.13
C TRP A 14 4.18 -6.95 0.56
N PRO A 15 4.99 -6.59 -0.44
CA PRO A 15 5.99 -7.49 -1.00
C PRO A 15 6.98 -7.99 0.06
N ALA A 16 7.06 -9.31 0.24
CA ALA A 16 8.06 -9.96 1.08
C ALA A 16 9.39 -10.06 0.31
N ALA A 17 10.14 -8.96 0.26
CA ALA A 17 11.46 -8.86 -0.37
C ALA A 17 12.36 -7.89 0.41
N PRO A 18 13.69 -7.94 0.24
CA PRO A 18 14.58 -6.95 0.84
C PRO A 18 14.19 -5.53 0.39
N CYS A 19 13.65 -4.75 1.32
CA CYS A 19 13.28 -3.36 1.10
C CYS A 19 13.46 -2.57 2.40
N LEU A 20 13.61 -1.26 2.27
CA LEU A 20 13.52 -0.36 3.41
C LEU A 20 12.09 -0.39 3.94
N GLN A 21 11.90 -0.69 5.23
CA GLN A 21 10.60 -0.49 5.86
C GLN A 21 10.43 1.01 6.17
N GLY A 22 9.78 1.74 5.27
CA GLY A 22 9.50 3.16 5.48
C GLY A 22 8.53 3.38 6.64
N ILE A 23 8.64 4.53 7.31
CA ILE A 23 7.80 4.84 8.48
C ILE A 23 6.31 4.82 8.13
N ALA A 24 5.90 5.38 6.98
CA ALA A 24 4.50 5.36 6.57
C ALA A 24 3.97 3.94 6.32
N MET A 25 4.79 3.03 5.75
CA MET A 25 4.46 1.60 5.67
C MET A 25 4.32 0.98 7.08
N ALA A 26 5.26 1.25 7.98
CA ALA A 26 5.25 0.71 9.35
C ALA A 26 4.03 1.17 10.16
N LEU A 27 3.51 2.38 9.88
CA LEU A 27 2.29 2.89 10.48
C LEU A 27 1.03 2.21 9.90
N LEU A 28 0.99 2.04 8.58
CA LEU A 28 -0.17 1.49 7.85
C LEU A 28 -0.35 -0.01 8.05
N GLU A 29 0.73 -0.79 7.94
CA GLU A 29 0.69 -2.25 7.93
C GLU A 29 -0.07 -2.88 9.13
N PRO A 30 0.14 -2.46 10.40
CA PRO A 30 -0.63 -3.01 11.52
C PRO A 30 -2.07 -2.47 11.63
N ARG A 31 -2.43 -1.42 10.88
CA ARG A 31 -3.74 -0.72 10.94
C ARG A 31 -4.68 -1.11 9.80
N LEU A 32 -4.18 -1.86 8.82
CA LEU A 32 -4.94 -2.41 7.70
C LEU A 32 -4.90 -3.92 7.80
N GLU A 33 -5.94 -4.60 7.29
CA GLU A 33 -5.80 -6.03 7.00
C GLU A 33 -4.66 -6.21 6.01
N SER A 34 -3.53 -6.75 6.48
CA SER A 34 -2.28 -6.78 5.73
C SER A 34 -1.63 -8.15 5.82
N VAL A 35 -1.00 -8.55 4.72
CA VAL A 35 -0.17 -9.75 4.65
C VAL A 35 1.16 -9.44 3.96
N ARG A 36 2.22 -10.15 4.36
CA ARG A 36 3.49 -10.17 3.64
C ARG A 36 3.63 -11.46 2.84
N ARG A 37 3.81 -11.35 1.52
CA ARG A 37 4.11 -12.50 0.64
C ARG A 37 4.92 -12.06 -0.58
N PRO A 38 5.60 -12.99 -1.28
CA PRO A 38 6.28 -12.66 -2.54
C PRO A 38 5.30 -12.07 -3.55
N VAL A 39 5.73 -11.04 -4.26
CA VAL A 39 4.99 -10.43 -5.37
C VAL A 39 5.92 -10.36 -6.57
N THR A 40 5.50 -10.93 -7.68
CA THR A 40 6.20 -10.93 -8.96
C THR A 40 5.43 -10.09 -9.98
N LEU A 41 6.06 -9.73 -11.10
CA LEU A 41 5.38 -9.00 -12.18
C LEU A 41 4.20 -9.78 -12.77
N ALA A 42 4.27 -11.13 -12.76
CA ALA A 42 3.20 -11.98 -13.26
C ALA A 42 1.94 -11.97 -12.35
N ASP A 43 2.09 -11.59 -11.08
CA ASP A 43 0.99 -11.51 -10.13
C ASP A 43 0.18 -10.20 -10.28
N LEU A 44 0.76 -9.17 -10.90
CA LEU A 44 0.18 -7.83 -10.98
C LEU A 44 -1.26 -7.79 -11.52
N PRO A 45 -1.62 -8.51 -12.60
CA PRO A 45 -2.99 -8.52 -13.11
C PRO A 45 -4.02 -9.12 -12.13
N GLY A 46 -3.56 -9.84 -11.10
CA GLY A 46 -4.42 -10.44 -10.07
C GLY A 46 -4.80 -9.47 -8.94
N TYR A 47 -4.14 -8.32 -8.82
CA TYR A 47 -4.49 -7.30 -7.82
C TYR A 47 -5.51 -6.32 -8.35
N ARG A 48 -6.43 -5.92 -7.48
CA ARG A 48 -7.50 -4.97 -7.79
C ARG A 48 -7.03 -3.54 -7.85
N ALA A 49 -6.07 -3.18 -7.00
CA ALA A 49 -5.49 -1.85 -6.93
C ALA A 49 -4.08 -1.91 -6.33
N ALA A 50 -3.35 -0.81 -6.44
CA ALA A 50 -2.06 -0.63 -5.80
C ALA A 50 -1.92 0.81 -5.33
N PHE A 51 -1.09 1.03 -4.31
CA PHE A 51 -0.76 2.37 -3.83
C PHE A 51 0.71 2.44 -3.39
N VAL A 52 1.24 3.65 -3.39
CA VAL A 52 2.58 3.97 -2.91
C VAL A 52 2.52 4.83 -1.67
N THR A 53 3.49 4.62 -0.78
CA THR A 53 3.64 5.38 0.44
C THR A 53 5.09 5.79 0.68
N ASN A 54 5.27 7.00 1.19
CA ASN A 54 6.54 7.50 1.70
C ASN A 54 6.26 8.53 2.81
N SER A 55 7.32 9.15 3.35
CA SER A 55 7.19 10.16 4.42
C SER A 55 6.50 11.46 4.02
N ARG A 56 6.15 11.65 2.73
CA ARG A 56 5.50 12.86 2.23
C ARG A 56 4.08 12.63 1.73
N SER A 57 3.74 11.42 1.31
CA SER A 57 2.53 11.18 0.53
C SER A 57 2.08 9.72 0.51
N LEU A 58 0.76 9.57 0.30
CA LEU A 58 0.06 8.35 -0.05
C LEU A 58 -0.64 8.60 -1.39
N ALA A 59 -0.41 7.75 -2.39
CA ALA A 59 -0.99 7.93 -3.71
C ALA A 59 -1.37 6.59 -4.35
N PRO A 60 -2.49 6.52 -5.10
CA PRO A 60 -2.81 5.34 -5.88
C PRO A 60 -1.80 5.17 -7.02
N VAL A 61 -1.52 3.92 -7.35
CA VAL A 61 -0.77 3.54 -8.56
C VAL A 61 -1.81 3.17 -9.62
N THR A 62 -1.81 3.89 -10.74
CA THR A 62 -2.77 3.64 -11.84
C THR A 62 -2.24 2.67 -12.88
N SER A 63 -0.92 2.45 -12.95
CA SER A 63 -0.31 1.47 -13.84
C SER A 63 1.10 1.08 -13.42
N ILE A 64 1.51 -0.14 -13.79
CA ILE A 64 2.90 -0.62 -13.81
C ILE A 64 3.10 -1.29 -15.16
N ASP A 65 4.01 -0.74 -15.97
CA ASP A 65 4.18 -1.11 -17.38
C ASP A 65 2.82 -1.12 -18.12
N GLU A 66 2.44 -2.25 -18.72
CA GLU A 66 1.18 -2.45 -19.45
C GLU A 66 -0.01 -2.81 -18.53
N VAL A 67 0.23 -3.07 -17.23
CA VAL A 67 -0.83 -3.44 -16.28
C VAL A 67 -1.46 -2.18 -15.71
N VAL A 68 -2.76 -2.00 -15.98
CA VAL A 68 -3.56 -0.87 -15.48
C VAL A 68 -4.32 -1.29 -14.22
N PHE A 69 -4.28 -0.43 -13.20
CA PHE A 69 -5.04 -0.59 -11.97
C PHE A 69 -6.14 0.49 -11.90
N PRO A 70 -7.40 0.13 -11.64
CA PRO A 70 -8.41 1.12 -11.28
C PRO A 70 -8.02 1.79 -9.95
N VAL A 71 -8.39 3.06 -9.81
CA VAL A 71 -8.32 3.73 -8.51
C VAL A 71 -9.47 3.20 -7.65
N ASP A 72 -9.13 2.41 -6.64
CA ASP A 72 -10.10 1.91 -5.66
C ASP A 72 -10.26 2.97 -4.56
N GLU A 73 -11.32 3.78 -4.67
CA GLU A 73 -11.61 4.88 -3.73
C GLU A 73 -11.89 4.37 -2.31
N GLU A 74 -12.48 3.17 -2.19
CA GLU A 74 -12.75 2.56 -0.89
C GLU A 74 -11.45 2.16 -0.21
N LEU A 75 -10.55 1.49 -0.93
CA LEU A 75 -9.21 1.19 -0.44
C LEU A 75 -8.48 2.48 -0.05
N MET A 76 -8.43 3.47 -0.92
CA MET A 76 -7.71 4.71 -0.64
C MET A 76 -8.27 5.42 0.59
N GLY A 77 -9.60 5.44 0.75
CA GLY A 77 -10.26 5.95 1.96
C GLY A 77 -9.81 5.22 3.23
N ARG A 78 -9.68 3.89 3.19
CA ARG A 78 -9.15 3.09 4.31
C ARG A 78 -7.69 3.42 4.60
N VAL A 79 -6.85 3.56 3.57
CA VAL A 79 -5.43 3.90 3.73
C VAL A 79 -5.26 5.29 4.35
N TYR A 80 -5.99 6.30 3.87
CA TYR A 80 -5.96 7.64 4.44
C TYR A 80 -6.45 7.65 5.88
N ALA A 81 -7.60 7.03 6.16
CA ALA A 81 -8.13 6.95 7.52
C ALA A 81 -7.17 6.23 8.49
N ALA A 82 -6.51 5.16 8.05
CA ALA A 82 -5.52 4.45 8.87
C ALA A 82 -4.28 5.29 9.17
N TYR A 83 -3.85 6.14 8.23
CA TYR A 83 -2.71 7.04 8.43
C TYR A 83 -3.07 8.25 9.31
N ASP A 84 -4.22 8.87 9.06
CA ASP A 84 -4.69 10.04 9.80
C ASP A 84 -5.08 9.69 11.24
N GLY A 85 -5.48 8.43 11.49
CA GLY A 85 -5.76 7.91 12.83
C GLY A 85 -4.53 7.55 13.67
N VAL A 86 -3.31 7.82 13.18
CA VAL A 86 -2.09 7.68 13.99
C VAL A 86 -2.06 8.81 15.01
N GLU A 87 -2.04 8.47 16.31
CA GLU A 87 -1.75 9.44 17.35
C GLU A 87 -0.29 9.90 17.23
N TRP A 88 -0.11 11.19 16.97
CA TRP A 88 1.20 11.82 16.90
C TRP A 88 1.55 12.38 18.28
N ASP A 89 2.77 12.13 18.74
CA ASP A 89 3.26 12.81 19.93
C ASP A 89 3.28 14.33 19.67
N GLU A 90 2.57 15.09 20.51
CA GLU A 90 2.72 16.55 20.52
C GLU A 90 4.14 16.88 21.01
N LEU A 91 4.86 17.69 20.21
CA LEU A 91 6.21 18.17 20.52
C LEU A 91 6.19 19.33 21.53
#